data_AF-A0A2S8PHR2-F1
#
_entry.id   AF-A0A2S8PHR2-F1
#
_cell.length_a   1.000
_cell.length_b   1.000
_cell.length_c   1.000
_cell.angle_alpha   90.00
_cell.angle_beta   90.00
_cell.angle_gamma   90.00
#
_symmetry.space_group_name_H-M   'P 1'
#
loop_
_entity.id
_entity.type
_entity.pdbx_description
1 polymer ?
#
loop_
_entity_poly.entity_id
_entity_poly.type
_entity_poly.pdbx_seq_one_letter_code
_entity_poly.pdbx_strand_id
1 'polypeptide(L)'
;MSLSLEQISVRQVRGVSALKEGELHAFGIFTVKDLLEYYPFRYEDYRLRSLQDVKDGDKITIQAKVMGVPVLQRYGRKSRLSCKMMAEEWMFTAPVNRHF
;
A
#
# COMPACT_ATOMS: atom_id res chain seq x y z
N MET A 1 35.32 -5.86 -15.25
CA MET A 1 34.27 -6.64 -15.94
C MET A 1 32.94 -5.93 -15.70
N SER A 2 32.33 -5.33 -16.72
CA SER A 2 30.98 -4.78 -16.63
C SER A 2 29.98 -5.92 -16.76
N LEU A 3 29.18 -6.16 -15.72
CA LEU A 3 28.05 -7.09 -15.80
C LEU A 3 26.91 -6.38 -16.53
N SER A 4 26.40 -6.99 -17.59
CA SER A 4 25.25 -6.49 -18.33
C SER A 4 23.95 -6.89 -17.62
N LEU A 5 23.01 -5.95 -17.51
CA LEU A 5 21.76 -6.13 -16.75
C LEU A 5 20.86 -7.25 -17.30
N GLU A 6 20.99 -7.55 -18.59
CA GLU A 6 20.29 -8.64 -19.30
C GLU A 6 20.71 -10.03 -18.81
N GLN A 7 21.87 -10.18 -18.18
CA GLN A 7 22.41 -11.48 -17.76
C GLN A 7 22.20 -11.75 -16.27
N ILE A 8 21.81 -10.73 -15.51
CA ILE A 8 21.60 -10.83 -14.08
C ILE A 8 20.18 -11.35 -13.83
N SER A 9 20.08 -12.59 -13.36
CA SER A 9 18.80 -13.17 -12.94
C SER A 9 18.18 -12.35 -11.81
N VAL A 10 16.86 -12.18 -11.87
CA VAL A 10 16.07 -11.44 -10.87
C VAL A 10 16.19 -12.03 -9.46
N ARG A 11 16.54 -13.32 -9.32
CA ARG A 11 16.79 -13.99 -8.03
C ARG A 11 17.96 -13.39 -7.24
N GLN A 12 18.90 -12.73 -7.92
CA GLN A 12 20.04 -12.09 -7.26
C GLN A 12 19.63 -10.78 -6.57
N VAL A 13 18.40 -10.28 -6.81
CA VAL A 13 17.87 -9.09 -6.16
C VAL A 13 17.46 -9.42 -4.73
N ARG A 14 17.93 -8.62 -3.77
CA ARG A 14 17.58 -8.77 -2.35
C ARG A 14 16.07 -8.70 -2.16
N GLY A 15 15.51 -9.70 -1.48
CA GLY A 15 14.07 -9.79 -1.22
C GLY A 15 13.30 -10.65 -2.23
N VAL A 16 13.95 -11.10 -3.31
CA VAL A 16 13.37 -12.07 -4.25
C VAL A 16 13.69 -13.48 -3.76
N SER A 17 12.71 -14.15 -3.16
CA SER A 17 12.77 -15.57 -2.82
C SER A 17 12.42 -16.43 -4.04
N ALA A 18 12.61 -17.75 -3.97
CA ALA A 18 12.22 -18.67 -5.05
C ALA A 18 10.73 -18.58 -5.40
N LEU A 19 9.86 -18.35 -4.41
CA LEU A 19 8.44 -18.11 -4.65
C LEU A 19 8.20 -16.79 -5.39
N LYS A 20 8.88 -15.72 -4.95
CA LYS A 20 8.76 -14.40 -5.56
C LYS A 20 9.32 -14.37 -6.99
N GLU A 21 10.40 -15.10 -7.24
CA GLU A 21 10.97 -15.34 -8.57
C GLU A 21 9.93 -15.98 -9.49
N GLY A 22 9.24 -17.03 -9.03
CA GLY A 22 8.14 -17.65 -9.77
C GLY A 22 6.99 -16.69 -10.10
N GLU A 23 6.61 -15.83 -9.15
CA GLU A 23 5.61 -14.77 -9.38
C GLU A 23 6.09 -13.77 -10.45
N LEU A 24 7.35 -13.32 -10.37
CA LEU A 24 7.93 -12.38 -11.34
C LEU A 24 8.05 -12.99 -12.73
N HIS A 25 8.41 -14.27 -12.83
CA HIS A 25 8.43 -15.00 -14.10
C HIS A 25 7.04 -15.09 -14.74
N ALA A 26 5.98 -15.23 -13.93
CA ALA A 26 4.60 -15.21 -14.44
C ALA A 26 4.21 -13.85 -15.06
N PHE A 27 4.88 -12.77 -14.67
CA PHE A 27 4.77 -11.44 -15.28
C PHE A 27 5.77 -11.20 -16.43
N GLY A 28 6.56 -12.22 -16.81
CA GLY A 28 7.58 -12.11 -17.86
C GLY A 28 8.88 -11.43 -17.43
N ILE A 29 9.12 -11.30 -16.12
CA ILE A 29 10.29 -10.61 -15.55
C ILE A 29 11.32 -11.65 -15.13
N PHE A 30 12.39 -11.85 -15.92
CA PHE A 30 13.41 -12.88 -15.65
C PHE A 30 14.74 -12.27 -15.19
N THR A 31 15.04 -11.06 -15.67
CA THR A 31 16.31 -10.38 -15.47
C THR A 31 16.13 -9.07 -14.69
N VAL A 32 17.25 -8.52 -14.18
CA VAL A 32 17.24 -7.19 -13.55
C VAL A 32 16.81 -6.11 -14.54
N LYS A 33 17.14 -6.25 -15.83
CA LYS A 33 16.65 -5.33 -16.86
C LYS A 33 15.13 -5.36 -16.98
N ASP A 34 14.54 -6.55 -17.11
CA ASP A 34 13.09 -6.70 -17.22
C ASP A 34 12.39 -6.07 -16.00
N LEU A 35 12.96 -6.24 -14.81
CA LEU A 35 12.41 -5.68 -13.58
C LEU A 35 12.44 -4.14 -13.58
N LEU A 36 13.49 -3.52 -14.12
CA LEU A 36 13.63 -2.06 -14.20
C LEU A 36 12.75 -1.46 -15.30
N GLU A 37 12.52 -2.19 -16.38
CA GLU A 37 11.67 -1.79 -17.51
C GLU A 37 10.18 -2.12 -17.27
N TYR A 38 9.86 -2.85 -16.20
CA TYR A 38 8.49 -3.14 -15.80
C TYR A 38 7.85 -1.95 -15.07
N TYR A 39 7.39 -0.97 -15.84
CA TYR A 39 6.77 0.24 -15.29
C TYR A 39 5.40 -0.06 -14.64
N PRO A 40 5.06 0.62 -13.53
CA PRO A 40 3.73 0.52 -12.94
C PRO A 40 2.63 0.94 -13.91
N PHE A 41 1.53 0.17 -13.96
CA PHE A 41 0.35 0.54 -14.75
C PHE A 41 -0.25 1.90 -14.33
N ARG A 42 -0.20 2.21 -13.04
CA ARG A 42 -0.64 3.48 -12.47
C ARG A 42 0.19 3.84 -11.25
N TYR A 43 0.50 5.12 -11.10
CA TYR A 43 1.07 5.67 -9.87
C TYR A 43 -0.07 6.09 -8.93
N GLU A 44 -0.04 5.61 -7.69
CA GLU A 44 -0.89 6.16 -6.62
C GLU A 44 -0.20 7.38 -6.00
N ASP A 45 -0.93 8.49 -5.87
CA ASP A 45 -0.43 9.70 -5.20
C ASP A 45 -0.78 9.64 -3.70
N TYR A 46 0.25 9.50 -2.86
CA TYR A 46 0.12 9.44 -1.41
C TYR A 46 0.44 10.77 -0.71
N ARG A 47 0.47 11.90 -1.44
CA ARG A 47 0.65 13.21 -0.82
C ARG A 47 -0.49 13.52 0.13
N LEU A 48 -0.16 14.17 1.24
CA LEU A 48 -1.14 14.67 2.18
C LEU A 48 -2.01 15.72 1.52
N ARG A 49 -3.32 15.58 1.66
CA ARG A 49 -4.32 16.55 1.21
C ARG A 49 -5.13 17.04 2.40
N SER A 50 -5.59 18.29 2.34
CA SER A 50 -6.53 18.82 3.33
C SER A 50 -7.92 18.24 3.14
N LEU A 51 -8.66 18.05 4.22
CA LEU A 51 -10.05 17.57 4.17
C LEU A 51 -11.01 18.62 3.59
N GLN A 52 -10.65 19.90 3.58
CA GLN A 52 -11.50 20.98 3.10
C GLN A 52 -11.67 20.95 1.56
N ASP A 53 -10.67 20.44 0.84
CA ASP A 53 -10.61 20.47 -0.63
C ASP A 53 -11.07 19.15 -1.29
N VAL A 54 -11.79 18.32 -0.54
CA VAL A 54 -12.07 16.93 -0.91
C VAL A 54 -13.53 16.76 -1.24
N LYS A 55 -13.81 16.01 -2.30
CA LYS A 55 -15.17 15.66 -2.72
C LYS A 55 -15.54 14.26 -2.27
N ASP A 56 -16.84 14.01 -2.15
CA ASP A 56 -17.33 12.65 -1.90
C ASP A 56 -16.83 11.69 -2.99
N GLY A 57 -16.31 10.54 -2.56
CA GLY A 57 -15.71 9.52 -3.44
C GLY A 57 -14.21 9.68 -3.72
N ASP A 58 -13.55 10.76 -3.28
CA ASP A 58 -12.11 10.92 -3.46
C ASP A 58 -11.30 9.95 -2.57
N LYS A 59 -10.30 9.29 -3.16
CA LYS A 59 -9.26 8.56 -2.42
C LYS A 59 -8.14 9.54 -2.08
N ILE A 60 -7.96 9.83 -0.78
CA ILE A 60 -6.97 10.80 -0.29
C ILE A 60 -6.07 10.19 0.77
N THR A 61 -4.91 10.83 0.99
CA THR A 61 -4.04 10.56 2.13
C THR A 61 -4.12 11.72 3.11
N ILE A 62 -4.40 11.43 4.38
CA ILE A 62 -4.48 12.42 5.45
C ILE A 62 -3.63 12.00 6.64
N GLN A 63 -3.16 12.98 7.42
CA GLN A 63 -2.54 12.74 8.71
C GLN A 63 -3.54 13.07 9.81
N ALA A 64 -3.77 12.13 10.74
CA ALA A 64 -4.76 12.30 11.79
C ALA A 64 -4.25 11.75 13.14
N LYS A 65 -4.66 12.41 14.22
CA LYS A 65 -4.39 11.97 15.59
C LYS A 65 -5.56 11.13 16.11
N VAL A 66 -5.26 9.98 16.72
CA VAL A 66 -6.28 9.18 17.41
C VAL A 66 -6.62 9.86 18.73
N MET A 67 -7.90 10.17 18.93
CA MET A 67 -8.36 10.97 20.08
C MET A 67 -8.90 10.14 21.23
N GLY A 68 -8.99 8.82 21.09
CA GLY A 68 -9.49 7.94 22.14
C GLY A 68 -9.25 6.46 21.86
N VAL A 69 -9.67 5.62 22.80
CA VAL A 69 -9.53 4.17 22.69
C VAL A 69 -10.35 3.65 21.49
N PRO A 70 -9.76 2.85 20.59
CA PRO A 70 -10.49 2.21 19.50
C PRO A 70 -11.64 1.35 20.01
N VAL A 71 -12.77 1.37 19.31
CA VAL A 71 -13.96 0.59 19.67
C VAL A 71 -14.07 -0.61 18.73
N LEU A 72 -14.12 -1.82 19.31
CA LEU A 72 -14.34 -3.07 18.59
C LEU A 72 -15.81 -3.48 18.72
N GLN A 73 -16.53 -3.49 17.60
CA GLN A 73 -17.91 -4.00 17.52
C GLN A 73 -17.92 -5.36 16.83
N ARG A 74 -18.64 -6.34 17.40
CA ARG A 74 -18.80 -7.67 16.83
C ARG A 74 -20.23 -7.87 16.34
N TYR A 75 -20.36 -8.30 15.09
CA TYR A 75 -21.61 -8.61 14.40
C TYR A 75 -21.59 -10.10 14.02
N GLY A 76 -21.86 -10.96 15.00
CA GLY A 76 -21.70 -12.42 14.85
C GLY A 76 -20.25 -12.79 14.56
N ARG A 77 -19.98 -13.30 13.35
CA ARG A 77 -18.63 -13.66 12.88
C ARG A 77 -17.81 -12.49 12.34
N LYS A 78 -18.43 -11.33 12.10
CA LYS A 78 -17.75 -10.13 11.58
C LYS A 78 -17.35 -9.23 12.74
N SER A 79 -16.24 -8.52 12.60
CA SER A 79 -15.82 -7.47 13.52
C SER A 79 -15.53 -6.17 12.77
N ARG A 80 -15.79 -5.05 13.43
CA ARG A 80 -15.45 -3.70 12.96
C ARG A 80 -14.68 -2.99 14.07
N LEU A 81 -13.44 -2.63 13.80
CA LEU A 81 -12.66 -1.74 14.67
C LEU A 81 -12.85 -0.31 14.15
N SER A 82 -13.18 0.63 15.02
CA SER A 82 -13.32 2.05 14.65
C SER A 82 -12.56 2.95 15.62
N CYS A 83 -11.91 3.99 15.10
CA CYS A 83 -11.19 4.98 15.88
C CYS A 83 -11.83 6.36 15.69
N LYS A 84 -11.98 7.12 16.78
CA LYS A 84 -12.22 8.56 16.68
C LYS A 84 -10.90 9.26 16.39
N MET A 85 -10.86 10.01 15.30
CA MET A 85 -9.65 10.65 14.79
C MET A 85 -9.90 12.14 14.60
N MET A 86 -8.85 12.93 14.75
CA MET A 86 -8.84 14.36 14.48
C MET A 86 -7.77 14.66 13.44
N ALA A 87 -8.15 15.26 12.33
CA ALA A 87 -7.24 15.79 11.32
C ALA A 87 -7.61 17.24 11.08
N GLU A 88 -6.62 18.13 11.14
CA GLU A 88 -6.86 19.58 11.08
C GLU A 88 -7.90 19.97 12.15
N GLU A 89 -9.03 20.56 11.74
CA GLU A 89 -10.15 20.95 12.59
C GLU A 89 -11.31 19.93 12.58
N TRP A 90 -11.15 18.84 11.83
CA TRP A 90 -12.20 17.85 11.61
C TRP A 90 -12.05 16.66 12.55
N MET A 91 -13.12 16.36 13.30
CA MET A 91 -13.24 15.11 14.05
C MET A 91 -14.14 14.14 13.29
N PHE A 92 -13.64 12.92 13.05
CA PHE A 92 -14.37 11.88 12.34
C PHE A 92 -14.12 10.50 12.96
N THR A 93 -14.95 9.52 12.59
CA THR A 93 -14.79 8.13 13.01
C THR A 93 -14.37 7.29 11.80
N ALA A 94 -13.16 6.73 11.84
CA ALA A 94 -12.62 5.91 10.76
C ALA A 94 -12.69 4.41 11.13
N PRO A 95 -13.31 3.56 10.30
CA PRO A 95 -13.18 2.11 10.44
C PRO A 95 -11.76 1.67 10.04
N VAL A 96 -11.11 0.91 10.92
CA VAL A 96 -9.80 0.30 10.65
C VAL A 96 -10.05 -1.16 10.30
N ASN A 97 -10.10 -1.46 9.00
CA ASN A 97 -10.23 -2.84 8.53
C ASN A 97 -8.85 -3.48 8.57
N ARG A 98 -8.59 -4.14 9.69
CA ARG A 98 -7.34 -4.85 9.93
C ARG A 98 -7.46 -6.29 9.42
N HIS A 99 -7.13 -6.53 8.15
CA HIS A 99 -6.70 -7.87 7.71
C HIS A 99 -5.25 -8.04 8.17
N PHE A 100 -5.04 -8.82 9.23
CA PHE A 100 -3.72 -9.37 9.55
C PHE A 100 -3.70 -10.80 9.01
#